data_AF-A0A0H5RP98-F1
#
_entry.id   AF-A0A0H5RP98-F1
#
_cell.length_a   1.000
_cell.length_b   1.000
_cell.length_c   1.000
_cell.angle_alpha   90.00
_cell.angle_beta   90.00
_cell.angle_gamma   90.00
#
_symmetry.space_group_name_H-M   'P 1'
#
loop_
_entity.id
_entity.type
_entity.pdbx_description
1 polymer ?
#
loop_
_entity_poly.entity_id
_entity_poly.type
_entity_poly.pdbx_seq_one_letter_code
_entity_poly.pdbx_strand_id
1 'polypeptide(L)'
;MPDSLRHVSIHFGTPHEPGRGVTVDLSLPTAVTVGELLPWIVDALGVADGTPRRWQLAQLGGRRLDESVTLVQNDIRDGDLLVLDSSCEQPTPQRPLITALTVDSSDDGFPAGLRVAACLWASALSLVALMWAGLGRVGLDRVAATAALAVAVTGIAVTAPRLGLRPITVATLNVVAVAYVAVAGFLVVPAGPAPANFFLAATAAGSLGAVLLRLSRDGSQLLLAIVTVAGLLAVATGVAVLWPLATPALGAVASALGVGLLPLTPRLSIALAGLTPPIPAYPDAEETLEDNGFDVEGRALAGHRNLVSLIAGCSATAALGTAVLALTALQQVTVIEVAFAAAVGVALLLRSRSYGSVYCRTVPAICGFLSLTAAFVLVVAWLPAHGSWTGILAVGAGIAVVWPVTIQSPVAARLADALEYAALTAVVPLACWLAGAFDLIRDLGLR
;
A
#
# COMPACT_ATOMS: atom_id res chain seq x y z
N MET A 1 -19.51 36.30 34.71
CA MET A 1 -18.24 35.58 34.49
C MET A 1 -18.56 34.31 33.71
N PRO A 2 -18.27 34.25 32.41
CA PRO A 2 -18.68 33.12 31.56
C PRO A 2 -17.70 31.92 31.52
N ASP A 3 -16.53 31.97 32.18
CA ASP A 3 -15.47 30.94 32.06
C ASP A 3 -15.37 29.97 33.27
N SER A 4 -16.44 29.74 34.02
CA SER A 4 -16.40 28.97 35.27
C SER A 4 -16.53 27.46 35.12
N LEU A 5 -16.85 26.96 33.92
CA LEU A 5 -17.10 25.55 33.64
C LEU A 5 -16.34 25.09 32.41
N ARG A 6 -15.91 23.82 32.40
CA ARG A 6 -15.39 23.11 31.24
C ARG A 6 -16.28 21.94 30.88
N HIS A 7 -16.65 21.83 29.62
CA HIS A 7 -17.36 20.67 29.08
C HIS A 7 -16.35 19.64 28.61
N VAL A 8 -16.30 18.49 29.25
CA VAL A 8 -15.37 17.40 28.91
C VAL A 8 -16.13 16.09 28.77
N SER A 9 -15.68 15.24 27.87
CA SER A 9 -16.17 13.86 27.75
C SER A 9 -15.24 12.96 28.56
N ILE A 10 -15.77 12.12 29.44
CA ILE A 10 -14.97 11.19 30.23
C ILE A 10 -15.34 9.76 29.84
N HIS A 11 -14.34 9.00 29.41
CA HIS A 11 -14.48 7.61 29.02
C HIS A 11 -13.85 6.70 30.08
N PHE A 12 -14.58 5.66 30.48
CA PHE A 12 -14.07 4.56 31.28
C PHE A 12 -14.24 3.26 30.49
N GLY A 13 -13.16 2.51 30.30
CA GLY A 13 -13.18 1.20 29.66
C GLY A 13 -12.22 0.26 30.38
N THR A 14 -12.69 -0.92 30.79
CA THR A 14 -11.81 -1.91 31.43
C THR A 14 -11.07 -2.71 30.35
N PRO A 15 -9.74 -2.90 30.47
CA PRO A 15 -8.97 -3.66 29.49
C PRO A 15 -9.34 -5.17 29.45
N HIS A 16 -10.16 -5.65 30.39
CA HIS A 16 -10.61 -7.04 30.47
C HIS A 16 -11.99 -7.31 29.82
N GLU A 17 -12.78 -6.28 29.49
CA GLU A 17 -14.06 -6.43 28.77
C GLU A 17 -14.19 -5.39 27.64
N PRO A 18 -13.58 -5.64 26.46
CA PRO A 18 -13.73 -4.77 25.30
C PRO A 18 -15.19 -4.78 24.82
N GLY A 19 -15.94 -3.74 25.15
CA GLY A 19 -17.36 -3.59 24.80
C GLY A 19 -18.22 -2.92 25.87
N ARG A 20 -17.73 -2.83 27.12
CA ARG A 20 -18.44 -2.20 28.24
C ARG A 20 -17.81 -0.86 28.66
N GLY A 21 -17.48 -0.04 27.67
CA GLY A 21 -16.99 1.31 27.91
C GLY A 21 -18.14 2.27 28.17
N VAL A 22 -18.06 3.06 29.24
CA VAL A 22 -19.03 4.11 29.55
C VAL A 22 -18.40 5.47 29.23
N THR A 23 -19.07 6.26 28.39
CA THR A 23 -18.68 7.65 28.13
C THR A 23 -19.76 8.58 28.65
N VAL A 24 -19.37 9.56 29.47
CA VAL A 24 -20.29 10.57 30.00
C VAL A 24 -19.73 11.96 29.76
N ASP A 25 -20.57 12.86 29.26
CA ASP A 25 -20.24 14.27 29.10
C ASP A 25 -20.54 15.02 30.40
N LEU A 26 -19.52 15.64 30.99
CA LEU A 26 -19.60 16.36 32.25
C LEU A 26 -19.24 17.83 32.07
N SER A 27 -19.93 18.69 32.81
CA SER A 27 -19.55 20.09 32.98
C SER A 27 -18.87 20.26 34.33
N LEU A 28 -17.55 20.47 34.30
CA LEU A 28 -16.70 20.51 35.48
C LEU A 28 -16.28 21.93 35.83
N PRO A 29 -16.30 22.33 37.12
CA PRO A 29 -15.79 23.62 37.58
C PRO A 29 -14.30 23.83 37.25
N THR A 30 -13.95 24.99 36.70
CA THR A 30 -12.55 25.33 36.36
C THR A 30 -11.67 25.67 37.56
N ALA A 31 -12.29 26.12 38.66
CA ALA A 31 -11.58 26.60 39.86
C ALA A 31 -11.22 25.50 40.86
N VAL A 32 -11.66 24.25 40.61
CA VAL A 32 -11.49 23.11 41.52
C VAL A 32 -10.34 22.23 41.02
N THR A 33 -9.59 21.63 41.95
CA THR A 33 -8.49 20.73 41.60
C THR A 33 -9.02 19.41 41.05
N VAL A 34 -8.24 18.75 40.20
CA VAL A 34 -8.64 17.48 39.59
C VAL A 34 -8.91 16.41 40.66
N GLY A 35 -8.11 16.36 41.73
CA GLY A 35 -8.29 15.41 42.83
C GLY A 35 -9.60 15.58 43.62
N GLU A 36 -10.11 16.81 43.73
CA GLU A 36 -11.41 17.09 44.38
C GLU A 36 -12.60 16.71 43.49
N LEU A 37 -12.46 16.83 42.17
CA LEU A 37 -13.50 16.46 41.20
C LEU A 37 -13.59 14.95 40.99
N LEU A 38 -12.51 14.22 41.26
CA LEU A 38 -12.35 12.83 40.89
C LEU A 38 -13.39 11.88 41.52
N PRO A 39 -13.71 11.98 42.82
CA PRO A 39 -14.77 11.16 43.43
C PRO A 39 -16.14 11.39 42.77
N TRP A 40 -16.48 12.66 42.49
CA TRP A 40 -17.74 13.01 41.84
C TRP A 40 -17.84 12.46 40.41
N ILE A 41 -16.72 12.46 39.68
CA ILE A 41 -16.63 11.89 38.34
C ILE A 41 -16.81 10.37 38.38
N VAL A 42 -16.17 9.69 39.33
CA VAL A 42 -16.31 8.24 39.54
C VAL A 42 -17.74 7.86 39.89
N ASP A 43 -18.38 8.64 40.78
CA ASP A 43 -19.78 8.45 41.15
C ASP A 43 -20.73 8.70 39.96
N ALA A 44 -20.47 9.76 39.18
CA ALA A 44 -21.27 10.08 37.99
C ALA A 44 -21.17 9.00 36.89
N LEU A 45 -20.02 8.35 36.76
CA LEU A 45 -19.81 7.23 35.86
C LEU A 45 -20.40 5.91 36.40
N GLY A 46 -20.70 5.82 37.70
CA GLY A 46 -21.24 4.61 38.35
C GLY A 46 -20.29 3.42 38.33
N VAL A 47 -18.98 3.68 38.26
CA VAL A 47 -17.93 2.64 38.07
C VAL A 47 -17.29 2.15 39.38
N ALA A 48 -17.79 2.63 40.53
CA ALA A 48 -17.31 2.24 41.84
C ALA A 48 -17.95 0.92 42.30
N ASP A 49 -17.25 -0.20 42.16
CA ASP A 49 -17.71 -1.53 42.62
C ASP A 49 -17.43 -1.80 44.11
N GLY A 50 -17.22 -0.75 44.92
CA GLY A 50 -16.87 -0.86 46.35
C GLY A 50 -15.45 -1.38 46.65
N THR A 51 -14.65 -1.68 45.62
CA THR A 51 -13.22 -2.02 45.79
C THR A 51 -12.38 -0.74 45.87
N PRO A 52 -11.46 -0.61 46.85
CA PRO A 52 -10.60 0.56 46.94
C PRO A 52 -9.61 0.56 45.76
N ARG A 53 -9.78 1.51 44.84
CA ARG A 53 -8.90 1.73 43.69
C ARG A 53 -8.43 3.17 43.70
N ARG A 54 -7.18 3.41 43.27
CA ARG A 54 -6.69 4.76 43.03
C ARG A 54 -7.09 5.17 41.62
N TRP A 55 -8.11 5.99 41.52
CA TRP A 55 -8.63 6.49 40.26
C TRP A 55 -7.78 7.66 39.77
N GLN A 56 -7.49 7.70 38.47
CA GLN A 56 -6.69 8.74 37.83
C GLN A 56 -7.30 9.14 36.49
N LEU A 57 -7.22 10.43 36.17
CA LEU A 57 -7.61 10.94 34.85
C LEU A 57 -6.37 11.08 33.97
N ALA A 58 -6.47 10.64 32.73
CA ALA A 58 -5.44 10.82 31.71
C ALA A 58 -6.05 11.40 30.43
N GLN A 59 -5.26 12.18 29.70
CA GLN A 59 -5.64 12.64 28.38
C GLN A 59 -5.50 11.49 27.36
N LEU A 60 -6.28 11.55 26.27
CA LEU A 60 -6.08 10.69 25.11
C LEU A 60 -4.63 10.81 24.60
N GLY A 61 -3.82 9.76 24.81
CA GLY A 61 -2.38 9.78 24.57
C GLY A 61 -1.51 9.43 25.79
N GLY A 62 -2.12 9.19 26.96
CA GLY A 62 -1.46 8.62 28.13
C GLY A 62 -0.78 9.65 29.05
N ARG A 63 -0.94 10.95 28.79
CA ARG A 63 -0.53 12.00 29.73
C ARG A 63 -1.49 12.01 30.91
N ARG A 64 -1.03 11.57 32.07
CA ARG A 64 -1.79 11.64 33.33
C ARG A 64 -1.95 13.10 33.75
N LEU A 65 -3.14 13.45 34.22
CA LEU A 65 -3.42 14.77 34.80
C LEU A 65 -2.86 14.80 36.22
N ASP A 66 -2.31 15.95 36.60
CA ASP A 66 -1.90 16.21 37.97
C ASP A 66 -3.14 16.51 38.83
N GLU A 67 -3.39 15.66 39.83
CA GLU A 67 -4.52 15.74 40.76
C GLU A 67 -4.46 17.00 41.64
N SER A 68 -3.28 17.57 41.85
CA SER A 68 -3.06 18.71 42.76
C SER A 68 -3.38 20.08 42.15
N VAL A 69 -3.66 20.12 40.84
CA VAL A 69 -3.89 21.37 40.10
C VAL A 69 -5.24 21.36 39.39
N THR A 70 -5.69 22.53 38.96
CA THR A 70 -6.99 22.70 38.28
C THR A 70 -6.98 22.17 36.85
N LEU A 71 -8.16 21.98 36.25
CA LEU A 71 -8.30 21.57 34.84
C LEU A 71 -7.60 22.55 33.88
N VAL A 72 -7.69 23.85 34.15
CA VAL A 72 -7.04 24.89 33.32
C VAL A 72 -5.52 24.80 33.42
N GLN A 73 -4.98 24.50 34.60
CA GLN A 73 -3.54 24.33 34.80
C GLN A 73 -2.99 23.03 34.19
N ASN A 74 -3.83 22.01 34.02
CA ASN A 74 -3.52 20.81 33.25
C ASN A 74 -3.64 21.02 31.71
N ASP A 75 -3.91 22.26 31.25
CA ASP A 75 -4.13 22.63 29.84
C ASP A 75 -5.31 21.86 29.21
N ILE A 76 -6.38 21.63 29.99
CA ILE A 76 -7.61 20.99 29.52
C ILE A 76 -8.57 22.06 28.97
N ARG A 77 -9.05 21.83 27.76
CA ARG A 77 -9.94 22.72 27.00
C ARG A 77 -11.35 22.15 26.93
N ASP A 78 -12.30 23.01 26.56
CA ASP A 78 -13.66 22.56 26.27
C ASP A 78 -13.67 21.60 25.08
N GLY A 79 -14.35 20.47 25.25
CA GLY A 79 -14.42 19.38 24.29
C GLY A 79 -13.31 18.34 24.41
N ASP A 80 -12.41 18.45 25.40
CA ASP A 80 -11.37 17.45 25.60
C ASP A 80 -11.96 16.11 26.11
N LEU A 81 -11.44 15.01 25.55
CA LEU A 81 -11.77 13.64 25.97
C LEU A 81 -10.73 13.15 26.99
N LEU A 82 -11.20 12.82 28.19
CA LEU A 82 -10.41 12.26 29.28
C LEU A 82 -10.72 10.78 29.45
N VAL A 83 -9.71 10.00 29.78
CA VAL A 83 -9.85 8.58 30.12
C VAL A 83 -9.69 8.45 31.62
N LEU A 84 -10.69 7.85 32.26
CA LEU A 84 -10.61 7.44 33.65
C LEU A 84 -9.93 6.07 33.70
N ASP A 85 -8.81 5.98 34.40
CA ASP A 85 -8.08 4.73 34.61
C ASP A 85 -8.02 4.40 36.10
N SER A 86 -8.09 3.12 36.42
CA SER A 86 -7.84 2.64 37.77
C SER A 86 -6.38 2.25 37.88
N SER A 87 -5.58 3.07 38.54
CA SER A 87 -4.20 2.74 38.82
C SER A 87 -4.13 1.61 39.83
N CYS A 88 -3.92 0.38 39.36
CA CYS A 88 -3.28 -0.63 40.19
C CYS A 88 -1.84 -0.17 40.40
N GLU A 89 -1.48 0.13 41.64
CA GLU A 89 -0.10 0.39 42.06
C GLU A 89 0.71 -0.91 42.01
N GLN A 90 0.81 -1.49 40.82
CA GLN A 90 1.81 -2.48 40.52
C GLN A 90 3.05 -1.67 40.17
N PRO A 91 4.13 -1.73 40.96
CA PRO A 91 5.36 -1.02 40.61
C PRO A 91 5.73 -1.45 39.20
N THR A 92 5.72 -0.51 38.24
CA THR A 92 6.25 -0.77 36.91
C THR A 92 7.66 -1.31 37.13
N PRO A 93 7.93 -2.59 36.80
CA PRO A 93 9.25 -3.12 37.02
C PRO A 93 10.20 -2.21 36.25
N GLN A 94 11.10 -1.54 36.95
CA GLN A 94 12.19 -0.78 36.35
C GLN A 94 13.05 -1.79 35.61
N ARG A 95 12.65 -2.16 34.39
CA ARG A 95 13.48 -2.94 33.50
C ARG A 95 14.54 -1.95 33.02
N PRO A 96 15.84 -2.20 33.31
CA PRO A 96 16.90 -1.43 32.70
C PRO A 96 16.64 -1.32 31.20
N LEU A 97 16.90 -0.16 30.59
CA LEU A 97 16.68 0.06 29.15
C LEU A 97 17.32 -1.06 28.30
N ILE A 98 18.45 -1.58 28.79
CA ILE A 98 19.19 -2.72 28.24
C ILE A 98 18.34 -4.00 28.27
N THR A 99 17.65 -4.29 29.38
CA THR A 99 16.81 -5.49 29.52
C THR A 99 15.54 -5.42 28.67
N ALA A 100 14.98 -4.21 28.45
CA ALA A 100 13.87 -4.03 27.51
C ALA A 100 14.32 -4.22 26.04
N LEU A 101 15.56 -3.85 25.72
CA LEU A 101 16.16 -4.06 24.40
C LEU A 101 16.63 -5.51 24.18
N THR A 102 16.92 -6.27 25.24
CA THR A 102 17.39 -7.68 25.13
C THR A 102 16.30 -8.73 25.33
N VAL A 103 15.12 -8.38 25.87
CA VAL A 103 14.02 -9.35 26.05
C VAL A 103 13.36 -9.73 24.71
N ASP A 104 13.54 -8.93 23.66
CA ASP A 104 13.01 -9.25 22.32
C ASP A 104 13.96 -10.09 21.45
N SER A 105 15.14 -10.46 21.96
CA SER A 105 16.05 -11.38 21.26
C SER A 105 15.94 -12.79 21.83
N SER A 106 14.80 -13.44 21.60
CA SER A 106 14.64 -14.88 21.79
C SER A 106 14.39 -15.57 20.45
N ASP A 107 15.47 -15.83 19.71
CA ASP A 107 15.58 -16.97 18.78
C ASP A 107 17.04 -17.07 18.30
N ASP A 108 17.80 -18.04 18.82
CA ASP A 108 19.18 -18.40 18.40
C ASP A 108 19.26 -18.96 16.96
N GLY A 109 18.30 -18.64 16.10
CA GLY A 109 18.27 -19.03 14.70
C GLY A 109 18.58 -17.86 13.77
N PHE A 110 19.00 -18.15 12.52
CA PHE A 110 19.14 -17.12 11.49
C PHE A 110 17.91 -16.20 11.46
N PRO A 111 18.09 -14.87 11.40
CA PRO A 111 16.97 -13.94 11.45
C PRO A 111 15.98 -14.28 10.33
N ALA A 112 14.69 -14.29 10.63
CA ALA A 112 13.65 -14.68 9.67
C ALA A 112 13.78 -13.90 8.35
N GLY A 113 14.18 -12.63 8.42
CA GLY A 113 14.47 -11.79 7.26
C GLY A 113 15.59 -12.32 6.37
N LEU A 114 16.68 -12.86 6.93
CA LEU A 114 17.76 -13.46 6.15
C LEU A 114 17.30 -14.74 5.44
N ARG A 115 16.49 -15.58 6.12
CA ARG A 115 15.95 -16.80 5.49
C ARG A 115 15.02 -16.45 4.33
N VAL A 116 14.16 -15.45 4.52
CA VAL A 116 13.29 -14.91 3.47
C VAL A 116 14.11 -14.34 2.32
N ALA A 117 15.12 -13.51 2.60
CA ALA A 117 15.98 -12.92 1.58
C ALA A 117 16.76 -13.99 0.81
N ALA A 118 17.33 -14.97 1.50
CA ALA A 118 18.04 -16.08 0.87
C ALA A 118 17.11 -16.93 -0.01
N CYS A 119 15.89 -17.21 0.46
CA CYS A 119 14.89 -17.93 -0.32
C CYS A 119 14.49 -17.16 -1.59
N LEU A 120 14.20 -15.86 -1.46
CA LEU A 120 13.88 -15.00 -2.59
C LEU A 120 15.05 -14.91 -3.57
N TRP A 121 16.28 -14.76 -3.08
CA TRP A 121 17.47 -14.66 -3.92
C TRP A 121 17.76 -15.96 -4.67
N ALA A 122 17.71 -17.11 -3.99
CA ALA A 122 17.84 -18.42 -4.62
C ALA A 122 16.72 -18.67 -5.65
N SER A 123 15.49 -18.27 -5.34
CA SER A 123 14.37 -18.39 -6.27
C SER A 123 14.55 -17.50 -7.50
N ALA A 124 15.04 -16.26 -7.34
CA ALA A 124 15.31 -15.36 -8.44
C ALA A 124 16.41 -15.92 -9.35
N LEU A 125 17.50 -16.44 -8.78
CA LEU A 125 18.58 -17.07 -9.53
C LEU A 125 18.08 -18.28 -10.33
N SER A 126 17.25 -19.12 -9.70
CA SER A 126 16.61 -20.26 -10.36
C SER A 126 15.72 -19.83 -11.52
N LEU A 127 14.85 -18.83 -11.34
CA LEU A 127 13.97 -18.31 -12.40
C LEU A 127 14.76 -17.74 -13.57
N VAL A 128 15.85 -17.01 -13.31
CA VAL A 128 16.76 -16.51 -14.35
C VAL A 128 17.40 -17.67 -15.12
N ALA A 129 17.88 -18.69 -14.41
CA ALA A 129 18.46 -19.88 -15.04
C ALA A 129 17.42 -20.65 -15.90
N LEU A 130 16.18 -20.78 -15.41
CA LEU A 130 15.07 -21.41 -16.12
C LEU A 130 14.68 -20.64 -17.39
N MET A 131 14.59 -19.31 -17.30
CA MET A 131 14.35 -18.46 -18.46
C MET A 131 15.49 -18.61 -19.47
N TRP A 132 16.75 -18.48 -19.04
CA TRP A 132 17.91 -18.59 -19.92
C TRP A 132 17.99 -19.96 -20.62
N ALA A 133 17.81 -21.05 -19.86
CA ALA A 133 17.81 -22.40 -20.41
C ALA A 133 16.58 -22.68 -21.29
N GLY A 134 15.42 -22.12 -20.93
CA GLY A 134 14.16 -22.30 -21.67
C GLY A 134 14.15 -21.58 -23.01
N LEU A 135 14.78 -20.40 -23.10
CA LEU A 135 14.98 -19.67 -24.36
C LEU A 135 16.00 -20.37 -25.28
N GLY A 136 17.01 -21.03 -24.73
CA GLY A 136 18.05 -21.73 -25.51
C GLY A 136 17.70 -23.16 -25.96
N ARG A 137 16.63 -23.77 -25.43
CA ARG A 137 16.23 -25.17 -25.71
C ARG A 137 14.97 -25.25 -26.57
N VAL A 138 14.99 -26.15 -27.55
CA VAL A 138 13.85 -26.48 -28.41
C VAL A 138 13.35 -27.87 -28.01
N GLY A 139 12.07 -28.02 -27.64
CA GLY A 139 11.46 -29.31 -27.28
C GLY A 139 10.49 -29.25 -26.09
N LEU A 140 9.72 -30.32 -25.88
CA LEU A 140 8.74 -30.44 -24.78
C LEU A 140 9.41 -30.56 -23.39
N ASP A 141 10.65 -31.05 -23.34
CA ASP A 141 11.42 -31.25 -22.10
C ASP A 141 11.60 -29.95 -21.31
N ARG A 142 11.67 -28.79 -21.99
CA ARG A 142 11.76 -27.47 -21.35
C ARG A 142 10.49 -27.11 -20.57
N VAL A 143 9.32 -27.46 -21.13
CA VAL A 143 8.01 -27.19 -20.55
C VAL A 143 7.74 -28.15 -19.40
N ALA A 144 8.12 -29.42 -19.57
CA ALA A 144 7.95 -30.44 -18.54
C ALA A 144 8.73 -30.11 -17.25
N ALA A 145 10.00 -29.72 -17.36
CA ALA A 145 10.82 -29.38 -16.19
C ALA A 145 10.33 -28.13 -15.44
N THR A 146 9.96 -27.08 -16.18
CA THR A 146 9.45 -25.83 -15.61
C THR A 146 8.07 -26.02 -14.97
N ALA A 147 7.18 -26.78 -15.63
CA ALA A 147 5.87 -27.13 -15.09
C ALA A 147 5.98 -27.99 -13.83
N ALA A 148 6.85 -29.01 -13.82
CA ALA A 148 7.05 -29.87 -12.65
C ALA A 148 7.52 -29.06 -11.43
N LEU A 149 8.45 -28.12 -11.63
CA LEU A 149 8.94 -27.25 -10.56
C LEU A 149 7.86 -26.28 -10.08
N ALA A 150 7.08 -25.68 -10.99
CA ALA A 150 5.97 -24.81 -10.64
C ALA A 150 4.89 -25.55 -9.82
N VAL A 151 4.55 -26.79 -10.20
CA VAL A 151 3.61 -27.65 -9.46
C VAL A 151 4.17 -27.99 -8.07
N ALA A 152 5.45 -28.39 -7.98
CA ALA A 152 6.08 -28.72 -6.70
C ALA A 152 6.07 -27.52 -5.75
N VAL A 153 6.53 -26.35 -6.19
CA VAL A 153 6.57 -25.12 -5.36
C VAL A 153 5.16 -24.70 -4.96
N THR A 154 4.18 -24.78 -5.87
CA THR A 154 2.78 -24.47 -5.56
C THR A 154 2.20 -25.43 -4.51
N GLY A 155 2.53 -26.73 -4.60
CA GLY A 155 2.12 -27.71 -3.59
C GLY A 155 2.67 -27.38 -2.20
N ILE A 156 3.93 -26.95 -2.11
CA ILE A 156 4.53 -26.50 -0.84
C ILE A 156 3.82 -25.22 -0.37
N ALA A 157 3.54 -24.26 -1.26
CA ALA A 157 2.84 -23.01 -0.92
C ALA A 157 1.45 -23.25 -0.32
N VAL A 158 0.68 -24.18 -0.90
CA VAL A 158 -0.67 -24.53 -0.43
C VAL A 158 -0.65 -25.32 0.88
N THR A 159 0.39 -26.11 1.13
CA THR A 159 0.51 -26.91 2.36
C THR A 159 1.15 -26.14 3.52
N ALA A 160 1.95 -25.11 3.24
CA ALA A 160 2.64 -24.29 4.24
C ALA A 160 1.74 -23.70 5.36
N PRO A 161 0.54 -23.13 5.06
CA PRO A 161 -0.38 -22.69 6.10
C PRO A 161 -0.89 -23.83 6.97
N ARG A 162 -1.12 -25.01 6.38
CA ARG A 162 -1.62 -26.21 7.10
C ARG A 162 -0.57 -26.80 8.04
N LEU A 163 0.71 -26.56 7.74
CA LEU A 163 1.85 -26.98 8.56
C LEU A 163 2.17 -25.98 9.70
N GLY A 164 1.37 -24.91 9.86
CA GLY A 164 1.60 -23.92 10.91
C GLY A 164 2.84 -23.06 10.70
N LEU A 165 3.33 -22.90 9.46
CA LEU A 165 4.46 -22.03 9.17
C LEU A 165 4.11 -20.56 9.44
N ARG A 166 5.12 -19.76 9.82
CA ARG A 166 4.95 -18.32 10.07
C ARG A 166 4.32 -17.61 8.86
N PRO A 167 3.42 -16.62 9.05
CA PRO A 167 2.73 -15.92 7.96
C PRO A 167 3.67 -15.30 6.92
N ILE A 168 4.83 -14.79 7.36
CA ILE A 168 5.82 -14.20 6.45
C ILE A 168 6.44 -15.25 5.51
N THR A 169 6.70 -16.46 5.99
CA THR A 169 7.21 -17.57 5.19
C THR A 169 6.17 -18.01 4.18
N VAL A 170 4.91 -18.14 4.60
CA VAL A 170 3.78 -18.46 3.73
C VAL A 170 3.64 -17.42 2.62
N ALA A 171 3.68 -16.13 2.96
CA ALA A 171 3.61 -15.06 1.98
C ALA A 171 4.76 -15.13 0.96
N THR A 172 5.99 -15.36 1.42
CA THR A 172 7.14 -15.48 0.52
C THR A 172 7.03 -16.67 -0.42
N LEU A 173 6.57 -17.82 0.09
CA LEU A 173 6.39 -19.02 -0.70
C LEU A 173 5.27 -18.87 -1.73
N ASN A 174 4.19 -18.16 -1.39
CA ASN A 174 3.13 -17.78 -2.31
C ASN A 174 3.67 -16.89 -3.45
N VAL A 175 4.50 -15.88 -3.14
CA VAL A 175 5.14 -15.03 -4.17
C VAL A 175 6.02 -15.87 -5.10
N VAL A 176 6.85 -16.75 -4.52
CA VAL A 176 7.73 -17.63 -5.28
C VAL A 176 6.92 -18.57 -6.18
N ALA A 177 5.84 -19.18 -5.67
CA ALA A 177 4.95 -20.04 -6.46
C ALA A 177 4.33 -19.29 -7.66
N VAL A 178 3.83 -18.07 -7.44
CA VAL A 178 3.27 -17.23 -8.51
C VAL A 178 4.34 -16.91 -9.57
N ALA A 179 5.57 -16.60 -9.16
CA ALA A 179 6.67 -16.34 -10.08
C ALA A 179 7.04 -17.57 -10.94
N TYR A 180 7.09 -18.77 -10.36
CA TYR A 180 7.33 -20.00 -11.11
C TYR A 180 6.21 -20.31 -12.10
N VAL A 181 4.95 -20.13 -11.70
CA VAL A 181 3.80 -20.30 -12.60
C VAL A 181 3.81 -19.27 -13.74
N ALA A 182 4.24 -18.03 -13.47
CA ALA A 182 4.43 -17.02 -14.51
C ALA A 182 5.48 -17.45 -15.54
N VAL A 183 6.65 -17.92 -15.09
CA VAL A 183 7.73 -18.42 -15.97
C VAL A 183 7.29 -19.65 -16.76
N ALA A 184 6.55 -20.58 -16.13
CA ALA A 184 5.97 -21.71 -16.84
C ALA A 184 5.01 -21.24 -17.95
N GLY A 185 4.09 -20.31 -17.64
CA GLY A 185 3.19 -19.70 -18.63
C GLY A 185 3.94 -19.02 -19.78
N PHE A 186 5.04 -18.31 -19.49
CA PHE A 186 5.88 -17.68 -20.50
C PHE A 186 6.50 -18.68 -21.48
N LEU A 187 7.01 -19.80 -20.97
CA LEU A 187 7.77 -20.80 -21.73
C LEU A 187 6.89 -21.82 -22.49
N VAL A 188 5.61 -21.95 -22.11
CA VAL A 188 4.64 -22.81 -22.79
C VAL A 188 4.40 -22.37 -24.23
N VAL A 189 4.37 -21.06 -24.50
CA VAL A 189 4.12 -20.53 -25.84
C VAL A 189 5.36 -20.74 -26.73
N PRO A 190 5.27 -21.57 -27.79
CA PRO A 190 6.35 -21.71 -28.76
C PRO A 190 6.47 -20.42 -29.59
N ALA A 191 7.70 -19.94 -29.81
CA ALA A 191 8.08 -18.67 -30.47
C ALA A 191 8.09 -17.39 -29.60
N GLY A 192 8.97 -17.34 -28.57
CA GLY A 192 9.21 -16.15 -27.75
C GLY A 192 10.65 -15.58 -27.87
N PRO A 193 10.91 -14.34 -27.41
CA PRO A 193 10.01 -13.47 -26.62
C PRO A 193 9.02 -12.62 -27.46
N ALA A 194 7.71 -12.74 -27.19
CA ALA A 194 6.62 -12.02 -27.87
C ALA A 194 5.48 -11.64 -26.88
N PRO A 195 4.55 -10.72 -27.24
CA PRO A 195 3.44 -10.31 -26.37
C PRO A 195 2.58 -11.46 -25.85
N ALA A 196 2.38 -12.51 -26.66
CA ALA A 196 1.60 -13.70 -26.28
C ALA A 196 2.22 -14.47 -25.10
N ASN A 197 3.56 -14.56 -25.03
CA ASN A 197 4.25 -15.19 -23.92
C ASN A 197 4.03 -14.43 -22.62
N PHE A 198 4.10 -13.09 -22.67
CA PHE A 198 3.85 -12.24 -21.50
C PHE A 198 2.37 -12.28 -21.08
N PHE A 199 1.44 -12.34 -22.03
CA PHE A 199 0.01 -12.49 -21.75
C PHE A 199 -0.29 -13.79 -21.00
N LEU A 200 0.26 -14.92 -21.48
CA LEU A 200 0.06 -16.22 -20.81
C LEU A 200 0.74 -16.25 -19.43
N ALA A 201 1.93 -15.65 -19.29
CA ALA A 201 2.60 -15.51 -18.01
C ALA A 201 1.78 -14.70 -16.99
N ALA A 202 1.25 -13.54 -17.40
CA ALA A 202 0.47 -12.66 -16.55
C ALA A 202 -0.87 -13.29 -16.14
N THR A 203 -1.58 -13.94 -17.07
CA THR A 203 -2.84 -14.65 -16.76
C THR A 203 -2.61 -15.87 -15.86
N ALA A 204 -1.54 -16.64 -16.06
CA ALA A 204 -1.17 -17.74 -15.17
C ALA A 204 -0.82 -17.24 -13.76
N ALA A 205 -0.04 -16.16 -13.65
CA ALA A 205 0.28 -15.54 -12.37
C ALA A 205 -0.97 -15.02 -11.64
N GLY A 206 -1.84 -14.30 -12.36
CA GLY A 206 -3.07 -13.72 -11.81
C GLY A 206 -4.06 -14.79 -11.35
N SER A 207 -4.21 -15.88 -12.12
CA SER A 207 -5.09 -17.00 -11.77
C SER A 207 -4.61 -17.75 -10.52
N LEU A 208 -3.32 -18.10 -10.44
CA LEU A 208 -2.77 -18.72 -9.23
C LEU A 208 -2.88 -17.79 -8.02
N GLY A 209 -2.54 -16.50 -8.20
CA GLY A 209 -2.66 -15.50 -7.14
C GLY A 209 -4.09 -15.38 -6.62
N ALA A 210 -5.09 -15.36 -7.51
CA ALA A 210 -6.50 -15.32 -7.14
C ALA A 210 -6.95 -16.57 -6.38
N VAL A 211 -6.44 -17.76 -6.74
CA VAL A 211 -6.67 -19.00 -5.99
C VAL A 211 -6.03 -18.91 -4.60
N LEU A 212 -4.75 -18.51 -4.50
CA LEU A 212 -4.04 -18.39 -3.22
C LEU A 212 -4.67 -17.34 -2.29
N LEU A 213 -5.25 -16.27 -2.83
CA LEU A 213 -6.05 -15.29 -2.07
C LEU A 213 -7.25 -15.93 -1.39
N ARG A 214 -7.94 -16.85 -2.07
CA ARG A 214 -9.10 -17.56 -1.50
C ARG A 214 -8.70 -18.59 -0.44
N LEU A 215 -7.49 -19.15 -0.54
CA LEU A 215 -6.98 -20.13 0.42
C LEU A 215 -6.31 -19.49 1.66
N SER A 216 -5.76 -18.28 1.53
CA SER A 216 -4.98 -17.63 2.59
C SER A 216 -5.83 -16.66 3.41
N ARG A 217 -6.06 -16.96 4.70
CA ARG A 217 -6.81 -16.07 5.61
C ARG A 217 -6.02 -14.83 6.06
N ASP A 218 -4.70 -14.95 6.25
CA ASP A 218 -3.87 -13.90 6.89
C ASP A 218 -2.87 -13.17 5.95
N GLY A 219 -2.66 -13.66 4.73
CA GLY A 219 -1.58 -13.20 3.82
C GLY A 219 -2.04 -12.44 2.57
N SER A 220 -3.25 -11.88 2.56
CA SER A 220 -3.91 -11.39 1.33
C SER A 220 -3.27 -10.15 0.70
N GLN A 221 -2.56 -9.31 1.47
CA GLN A 221 -2.10 -8.01 0.99
C GLN A 221 -1.13 -8.10 -0.21
N LEU A 222 -0.03 -8.85 -0.07
CA LEU A 222 0.98 -8.99 -1.13
C LEU A 222 0.39 -9.69 -2.36
N LEU A 223 -0.42 -10.72 -2.14
CA LEU A 223 -1.06 -11.46 -3.22
C LEU A 223 -2.03 -10.58 -4.02
N LEU A 224 -2.80 -9.72 -3.37
CA LEU A 224 -3.71 -8.80 -4.07
C LEU A 224 -2.93 -7.78 -4.90
N ALA A 225 -1.80 -7.28 -4.40
CA ALA A 225 -0.90 -6.43 -5.19
C ALA A 225 -0.34 -7.18 -6.42
N ILE A 226 0.07 -8.44 -6.27
CA ILE A 226 0.56 -9.26 -7.39
C ILE A 226 -0.54 -9.53 -8.41
N VAL A 227 -1.76 -9.89 -7.96
CA VAL A 227 -2.91 -10.16 -8.83
C VAL A 227 -3.31 -8.91 -9.62
N THR A 228 -3.26 -7.73 -8.98
CA THR A 228 -3.57 -6.46 -9.66
C THR A 228 -2.50 -6.10 -10.70
N VAL A 229 -1.21 -6.30 -10.40
CA VAL A 229 -0.14 -6.16 -11.40
C VAL A 229 -0.33 -7.12 -12.57
N ALA A 230 -0.55 -8.40 -12.27
CA ALA A 230 -0.76 -9.45 -13.26
C ALA A 230 -1.98 -9.17 -14.14
N GLY A 231 -3.09 -8.72 -13.54
CA GLY A 231 -4.31 -8.35 -14.28
C GLY A 231 -4.07 -7.19 -15.24
N LEU A 232 -3.40 -6.12 -14.79
CA LEU A 232 -3.09 -4.97 -15.63
C LEU A 232 -2.11 -5.31 -16.77
N LEU A 233 -1.08 -6.11 -16.49
CA LEU A 233 -0.15 -6.60 -17.50
C LEU A 233 -0.83 -7.53 -18.51
N ALA A 234 -1.75 -8.39 -18.06
CA ALA A 234 -2.55 -9.24 -18.94
C ALA A 234 -3.43 -8.40 -19.87
N VAL A 235 -4.04 -7.32 -19.39
CA VAL A 235 -4.80 -6.39 -20.25
C VAL A 235 -3.89 -5.73 -21.29
N ALA A 236 -2.74 -5.17 -20.86
CA ALA A 236 -1.81 -4.49 -21.77
C ALA A 236 -1.24 -5.43 -22.86
N THR A 237 -0.78 -6.61 -22.45
CA THR A 237 -0.21 -7.62 -23.37
C THR A 237 -1.27 -8.27 -24.23
N GLY A 238 -2.49 -8.48 -23.72
CA GLY A 238 -3.62 -9.00 -24.50
C GLY A 238 -4.02 -8.06 -25.63
N VAL A 239 -4.03 -6.74 -25.38
CA VAL A 239 -4.22 -5.74 -26.45
C VAL A 239 -3.11 -5.86 -27.50
N ALA A 240 -1.86 -6.01 -27.08
CA ALA A 240 -0.72 -6.17 -28.00
C ALA A 240 -0.72 -7.50 -28.79
N VAL A 241 -1.44 -8.52 -28.33
CA VAL A 241 -1.66 -9.77 -29.08
C VAL A 241 -2.70 -9.57 -30.18
N LEU A 242 -3.75 -8.80 -29.91
CA LEU A 242 -4.83 -8.53 -30.86
C LEU A 242 -4.42 -7.49 -31.91
N TRP A 243 -3.69 -6.45 -31.48
CA TRP A 243 -3.15 -5.41 -32.33
C TRP A 243 -1.63 -5.35 -32.18
N PRO A 244 -0.86 -5.58 -33.26
CA PRO A 244 0.59 -5.49 -33.20
C PRO A 244 1.00 -4.05 -32.89
N LEU A 245 1.41 -3.81 -31.64
CA LEU A 245 1.91 -2.54 -31.13
C LEU A 245 3.43 -2.52 -31.20
N ALA A 246 4.00 -1.31 -31.33
CA ALA A 246 5.43 -1.11 -31.11
C ALA A 246 5.81 -1.53 -29.68
N THR A 247 7.02 -2.06 -29.50
CA THR A 247 7.54 -2.47 -28.18
C THR A 247 7.47 -1.37 -27.11
N PRO A 248 7.81 -0.08 -27.37
CA PRO A 248 7.64 0.99 -26.37
C PRO A 248 6.17 1.24 -26.01
N ALA A 249 5.24 1.04 -26.95
CA ALA A 249 3.81 1.27 -26.71
C ALA A 249 3.25 0.35 -25.62
N LEU A 250 3.76 -0.89 -25.51
CA LEU A 250 3.31 -1.84 -24.49
C LEU A 250 3.62 -1.31 -23.08
N GLY A 251 4.82 -0.76 -22.89
CA GLY A 251 5.21 -0.11 -21.64
C GLY A 251 4.33 1.11 -21.33
N ALA A 252 4.07 1.95 -22.33
CA ALA A 252 3.19 3.11 -22.19
C ALA A 252 1.74 2.73 -21.82
N VAL A 253 1.18 1.71 -22.47
CA VAL A 253 -0.18 1.21 -22.18
C VAL A 253 -0.25 0.63 -20.77
N ALA A 254 0.72 -0.21 -20.37
CA ALA A 254 0.76 -0.75 -19.01
C ALA A 254 0.85 0.37 -17.96
N SER A 255 1.67 1.40 -18.23
CA SER A 255 1.79 2.54 -17.35
C SER A 255 0.52 3.38 -17.24
N ALA A 256 -0.10 3.67 -18.38
CA ALA A 256 -1.34 4.42 -18.44
C ALA A 256 -2.49 3.68 -17.74
N LEU A 257 -2.57 2.35 -17.87
CA LEU A 257 -3.54 1.52 -17.15
C LEU A 257 -3.31 1.56 -15.63
N GLY A 258 -2.05 1.47 -15.18
CA GLY A 258 -1.70 1.58 -13.77
C GLY A 258 -2.13 2.93 -13.18
N VAL A 259 -1.74 4.03 -13.82
CA VAL A 259 -2.11 5.39 -13.39
C VAL A 259 -3.62 5.62 -13.48
N GLY A 260 -4.25 5.18 -14.57
CA GLY A 260 -5.67 5.36 -14.83
C GLY A 260 -6.59 4.57 -13.89
N LEU A 261 -6.10 3.47 -13.31
CA LEU A 261 -6.86 2.67 -12.34
C LEU A 261 -6.76 3.20 -10.90
N LEU A 262 -5.75 4.04 -10.58
CA LEU A 262 -5.58 4.62 -9.24
C LEU A 262 -6.83 5.30 -8.68
N PRO A 263 -7.60 6.12 -9.44
CA PRO A 263 -8.83 6.74 -8.95
C PRO A 263 -9.94 5.75 -8.57
N LEU A 264 -9.90 4.52 -9.11
CA LEU A 264 -10.90 3.48 -8.84
C LEU A 264 -10.52 2.59 -7.65
N THR A 265 -9.27 2.64 -7.19
CA THR A 265 -8.78 1.80 -6.07
C THR A 265 -9.57 1.96 -4.77
N PRO A 266 -10.04 3.16 -4.34
CA PRO A 266 -10.87 3.27 -3.14
C PRO A 266 -12.23 2.58 -3.30
N ARG A 267 -12.86 2.71 -4.48
CA ARG A 267 -14.15 2.08 -4.77
C ARG A 267 -14.03 0.56 -4.81
N LEU A 268 -12.97 0.04 -5.41
CA LEU A 268 -12.68 -1.39 -5.44
C LEU A 268 -12.39 -1.92 -4.03
N SER A 269 -11.65 -1.19 -3.21
CA SER A 269 -11.39 -1.55 -1.81
C SER A 269 -12.69 -1.66 -0.99
N ILE A 270 -13.58 -0.66 -1.10
CA ILE A 270 -14.89 -0.65 -0.43
C ILE A 270 -15.73 -1.85 -0.87
N ALA A 271 -15.80 -2.10 -2.19
CA ALA A 271 -16.54 -3.22 -2.75
C ALA A 271 -15.98 -4.57 -2.28
N LEU A 272 -14.65 -4.74 -2.28
CA LEU A 272 -13.98 -5.98 -1.83
C LEU A 272 -14.10 -6.21 -0.31
N ALA A 273 -14.24 -5.14 0.48
CA ALA A 273 -14.41 -5.23 1.93
C ALA A 273 -15.88 -5.36 2.37
N GLY A 274 -16.83 -5.34 1.43
CA GLY A 274 -18.26 -5.38 1.76
C GLY A 274 -18.72 -4.14 2.54
N LEU A 275 -18.06 -3.00 2.35
CA LEU A 275 -18.38 -1.72 3.00
C LEU A 275 -19.36 -0.88 2.16
N THR A 276 -19.96 -1.46 1.11
CA THR A 276 -20.95 -0.77 0.28
C THR A 276 -22.20 -0.48 1.12
N PRO A 277 -22.61 0.80 1.26
CA PRO A 277 -23.78 1.14 2.07
C PRO A 277 -25.05 0.50 1.48
N PRO A 278 -25.96 -0.04 2.32
CA PRO A 278 -27.22 -0.58 1.86
C PRO A 278 -28.08 0.53 1.23
N ILE A 279 -28.77 0.21 0.13
CA ILE A 279 -29.65 1.15 -0.56
C ILE A 279 -30.98 1.21 0.22
N PRO A 280 -31.44 2.40 0.69
CA PRO A 280 -32.60 2.53 1.59
C PRO A 280 -33.98 2.10 1.05
N ALA A 281 -34.06 1.50 -0.14
CA ALA A 281 -35.31 1.21 -0.83
C ALA A 281 -35.83 -0.23 -0.61
N TYR A 282 -35.16 -1.04 0.22
CA TYR A 282 -35.56 -2.43 0.50
C TYR A 282 -36.04 -2.59 1.96
N PRO A 283 -37.20 -3.20 2.22
CA PRO A 283 -37.78 -3.32 3.58
C PRO A 283 -36.96 -4.18 4.55
N ASP A 284 -36.00 -4.95 4.05
CA ASP A 284 -35.22 -5.92 4.84
C ASP A 284 -33.94 -5.30 5.45
N ALA A 285 -33.73 -3.98 5.30
CA ALA A 285 -32.49 -3.29 5.67
C ALA A 285 -32.38 -2.89 7.16
N GLU A 286 -33.48 -2.96 7.91
CA GLU A 286 -33.53 -2.49 9.30
C GLU A 286 -33.07 -3.57 10.30
N GLU A 287 -33.31 -4.87 10.03
CA GLU A 287 -32.94 -5.96 10.96
C GLU A 287 -31.44 -6.27 11.04
N THR A 288 -30.61 -5.74 10.12
CA THR A 288 -29.17 -6.06 10.08
C THR A 288 -28.28 -5.09 10.87
N LEU A 289 -28.82 -3.99 11.41
CA LEU A 289 -27.98 -2.91 11.97
C LEU A 289 -27.58 -3.12 13.45
N GLU A 290 -28.33 -3.91 14.22
CA GLU A 290 -28.13 -4.00 15.68
C GLU A 290 -27.01 -4.98 16.13
N ASP A 291 -26.62 -5.96 15.30
CA ASP A 291 -25.65 -7.02 15.68
C ASP A 291 -24.24 -6.84 15.05
N ASN A 292 -24.03 -5.79 14.25
CA ASN A 292 -22.86 -5.69 13.35
C ASN A 292 -21.71 -4.77 13.81
N GLY A 293 -21.81 -4.11 14.96
CA GLY A 293 -20.79 -3.13 15.42
C GLY A 293 -19.36 -3.68 15.49
N PHE A 294 -19.20 -4.95 15.89
CA PHE A 294 -17.89 -5.62 15.98
C PHE A 294 -17.33 -6.07 14.61
N ASP A 295 -18.17 -6.28 13.59
CA ASP A 295 -17.73 -6.68 12.25
C ASP A 295 -17.31 -5.48 11.38
N VAL A 296 -17.78 -4.26 11.71
CA VAL A 296 -17.42 -3.04 10.95
C VAL A 296 -15.94 -2.71 11.06
N GLU A 297 -15.32 -2.84 12.23
CA GLU A 297 -13.90 -2.52 12.41
C GLU A 297 -13.00 -3.53 11.66
N GLY A 298 -13.36 -4.82 11.69
CA GLY A 298 -12.69 -5.87 10.93
C GLY A 298 -12.78 -5.62 9.41
N ARG A 299 -13.97 -5.29 8.90
CA ARG A 299 -14.17 -4.93 7.49
C ARG A 299 -13.45 -3.64 7.10
N ALA A 300 -13.42 -2.62 7.96
CA ALA A 300 -12.69 -1.38 7.73
C ALA A 300 -11.18 -1.63 7.61
N LEU A 301 -10.63 -2.46 8.50
CA LEU A 301 -9.23 -2.84 8.47
C LEU A 301 -8.91 -3.67 7.22
N ALA A 302 -9.77 -4.63 6.84
CA ALA A 302 -9.65 -5.37 5.59
C ALA A 302 -9.72 -4.44 4.35
N GLY A 303 -10.61 -3.44 4.36
CA GLY A 303 -10.70 -2.41 3.33
C GLY A 303 -9.41 -1.61 3.19
N HIS A 304 -8.83 -1.16 4.31
CA HIS A 304 -7.56 -0.44 4.29
C HIS A 304 -6.43 -1.29 3.69
N ARG A 305 -6.35 -2.57 4.08
CA ARG A 305 -5.39 -3.53 3.54
C ARG A 305 -5.56 -3.72 2.02
N ASN A 306 -6.80 -3.89 1.55
CA ASN A 306 -7.11 -4.01 0.13
C ASN A 306 -6.71 -2.74 -0.65
N LEU A 307 -6.95 -1.57 -0.07
CA LEU A 307 -6.60 -0.28 -0.66
C LEU A 307 -5.08 -0.13 -0.82
N VAL A 308 -4.30 -0.45 0.22
CA VAL A 308 -2.83 -0.44 0.17
C VAL A 308 -2.33 -1.33 -0.97
N SER A 309 -2.85 -2.55 -1.07
CA SER A 309 -2.48 -3.51 -2.11
C SER A 309 -2.85 -3.08 -3.52
N LEU A 310 -4.04 -2.51 -3.70
CA LEU A 310 -4.51 -2.00 -4.99
C LEU A 310 -3.65 -0.82 -5.47
N ILE A 311 -3.35 0.13 -4.58
CA ILE A 311 -2.46 1.27 -4.87
C ILE A 311 -1.06 0.76 -5.19
N ALA A 312 -0.55 -0.18 -4.39
CA ALA A 312 0.76 -0.76 -4.60
C ALA A 312 0.87 -1.46 -5.97
N GLY A 313 -0.13 -2.26 -6.33
CA GLY A 313 -0.14 -2.93 -7.63
C GLY A 313 -0.28 -1.98 -8.81
N CYS A 314 -1.19 -0.99 -8.74
CA CYS A 314 -1.36 0.02 -9.79
C CYS A 314 -0.08 0.84 -9.99
N SER A 315 0.56 1.27 -8.89
CA SER A 315 1.80 2.06 -8.93
C SER A 315 2.99 1.23 -9.42
N ALA A 316 3.07 -0.05 -9.00
CA ALA A 316 4.10 -0.97 -9.47
C ALA A 316 3.96 -1.25 -10.96
N THR A 317 2.75 -1.49 -11.47
CA THR A 317 2.51 -1.62 -12.92
C THR A 317 2.90 -0.34 -13.65
N ALA A 318 2.58 0.84 -13.08
CA ALA A 318 2.98 2.12 -13.65
C ALA A 318 4.49 2.23 -13.80
N ALA A 319 5.25 1.94 -12.74
CA ALA A 319 6.70 1.96 -12.76
C ALA A 319 7.30 0.89 -13.70
N LEU A 320 6.79 -0.34 -13.66
CA LEU A 320 7.22 -1.43 -14.56
C LEU A 320 7.02 -1.05 -16.03
N GLY A 321 5.88 -0.46 -16.38
CA GLY A 321 5.62 0.01 -17.74
C GLY A 321 6.61 1.10 -18.18
N THR A 322 6.97 2.05 -17.30
CA THR A 322 7.96 3.09 -17.64
C THR A 322 9.37 2.53 -17.74
N ALA A 323 9.70 1.50 -16.96
CA ALA A 323 10.98 0.81 -17.05
C ALA A 323 11.09 0.03 -18.38
N VAL A 324 10.03 -0.71 -18.77
CA VAL A 324 9.97 -1.40 -20.06
C VAL A 324 10.04 -0.42 -21.22
N LEU A 325 9.30 0.69 -21.15
CA LEU A 325 9.38 1.78 -22.12
C LEU A 325 10.81 2.29 -22.23
N ALA A 326 11.44 2.64 -21.12
CA ALA A 326 12.79 3.19 -21.13
C ALA A 326 13.81 2.22 -21.72
N LEU A 327 13.79 0.95 -21.30
CA LEU A 327 14.70 -0.09 -21.80
C LEU A 327 14.56 -0.35 -23.30
N THR A 328 13.32 -0.31 -23.82
CA THR A 328 13.05 -0.53 -25.25
C THR A 328 13.39 0.69 -26.10
N ALA A 329 13.30 1.90 -25.54
CA ALA A 329 13.58 3.16 -26.21
C ALA A 329 15.06 3.57 -26.24
N LEU A 330 15.96 2.89 -25.50
CA LEU A 330 17.37 3.28 -25.36
C LEU A 330 18.13 3.45 -26.69
N GLN A 331 17.73 2.73 -27.73
CA GLN A 331 18.39 2.80 -29.05
C GLN A 331 18.02 4.06 -29.83
N GLN A 332 16.80 4.58 -29.66
CA GLN A 332 16.25 5.73 -30.38
C GLN A 332 15.32 6.51 -29.47
N VAL A 333 15.90 7.33 -28.58
CA VAL A 333 15.11 8.10 -27.62
C VAL A 333 14.39 9.24 -28.30
N THR A 334 13.10 9.36 -28.03
CA THR A 334 12.26 10.48 -28.45
C THR A 334 11.87 11.36 -27.26
N VAL A 335 11.56 12.63 -27.53
CA VAL A 335 11.08 13.59 -26.51
C VAL A 335 9.78 13.10 -25.85
N ILE A 336 8.96 12.35 -26.58
CA ILE A 336 7.65 11.85 -26.14
C ILE A 336 7.81 10.78 -25.07
N GLU A 337 8.78 9.87 -25.21
CA GLU A 337 9.07 8.82 -24.22
C GLU A 337 9.59 9.42 -22.91
N VAL A 338 10.48 10.41 -23.02
CA VAL A 338 10.97 11.18 -21.86
C VAL A 338 9.80 11.89 -21.16
N ALA A 339 8.97 12.62 -21.93
CA ALA A 339 7.84 13.35 -21.39
C ALA A 339 6.82 12.43 -20.73
N PHE A 340 6.55 11.25 -21.30
CA PHE A 340 5.66 10.25 -20.74
C PHE A 340 6.17 9.68 -19.42
N ALA A 341 7.41 9.21 -19.39
CA ALA A 341 8.01 8.66 -18.17
C ALA A 341 8.08 9.72 -17.05
N ALA A 342 8.40 10.98 -17.40
CA ALA A 342 8.38 12.10 -16.48
C ALA A 342 6.97 12.40 -15.96
N ALA A 343 5.95 12.43 -16.83
CA ALA A 343 4.56 12.67 -16.46
C ALA A 343 4.04 11.59 -15.49
N VAL A 344 4.33 10.30 -15.76
CA VAL A 344 3.97 9.20 -14.86
C VAL A 344 4.67 9.33 -13.50
N GLY A 345 5.97 9.64 -13.49
CA GLY A 345 6.73 9.82 -12.25
C GLY A 345 6.23 10.99 -11.40
N VAL A 346 5.99 12.14 -12.03
CA VAL A 346 5.42 13.32 -11.36
C VAL A 346 4.01 13.03 -10.85
N ALA A 347 3.16 12.38 -11.65
CA ALA A 347 1.80 12.01 -11.24
C ALA A 347 1.82 11.12 -9.99
N LEU A 348 2.64 10.07 -9.95
CA LEU A 348 2.74 9.17 -8.80
C LEU A 348 3.30 9.86 -7.54
N LEU A 349 4.32 10.70 -7.69
CA LEU A 349 4.88 11.47 -6.57
C LEU A 349 3.87 12.45 -5.99
N LEU A 350 3.15 13.20 -6.83
CA LEU A 350 2.14 14.14 -6.37
C LEU A 350 0.95 13.41 -5.77
N ARG A 351 0.49 12.33 -6.41
CA ARG A 351 -0.59 11.48 -5.90
C ARG A 351 -0.29 10.90 -4.51
N SER A 352 0.98 10.62 -4.22
CA SER A 352 1.40 10.12 -2.91
C SER A 352 1.01 11.06 -1.75
N ARG A 353 0.91 12.37 -2.01
CA ARG A 353 0.55 13.40 -1.02
C ARG A 353 -0.91 13.34 -0.60
N SER A 354 -1.78 12.84 -1.47
CA SER A 354 -3.23 12.75 -1.25
C SER A 354 -3.61 11.60 -0.32
N TYR A 355 -2.68 10.69 -0.01
CA TYR A 355 -2.90 9.58 0.89
C TYR A 355 -2.49 9.91 2.33
N GLY A 356 -3.42 9.75 3.27
CA GLY A 356 -3.15 9.96 4.70
C GLY A 356 -2.33 8.85 5.36
N SER A 357 -2.42 7.61 4.87
CA SER A 357 -1.66 6.47 5.41
C SER A 357 -0.23 6.43 4.87
N VAL A 358 0.74 6.19 5.76
CA VAL A 358 2.17 6.11 5.42
C VAL A 358 2.42 5.07 4.31
N TYR A 359 1.81 3.89 4.40
CA TYR A 359 1.97 2.83 3.39
C TYR A 359 1.44 3.24 2.01
N CYS A 360 0.29 3.91 1.99
CA CYS A 360 -0.32 4.40 0.75
C CYS A 360 0.48 5.55 0.13
N ARG A 361 1.30 6.24 0.92
CA ARG A 361 2.17 7.32 0.46
C ARG A 361 3.53 6.79 -0.01
N THR A 362 4.16 5.87 0.72
CA THR A 362 5.52 5.41 0.40
C THR A 362 5.60 4.63 -0.90
N VAL A 363 4.64 3.75 -1.19
CA VAL A 363 4.68 2.91 -2.39
C VAL A 363 4.58 3.72 -3.69
N PRO A 364 3.55 4.57 -3.91
CA PRO A 364 3.51 5.40 -5.11
C PRO A 364 4.67 6.40 -5.16
N ALA A 365 5.20 6.85 -4.00
CA ALA A 365 6.39 7.69 -4.00
C ALA A 365 7.60 6.95 -4.58
N ILE A 366 7.89 5.73 -4.10
CA ILE A 366 8.97 4.88 -4.62
C ILE A 366 8.77 4.59 -6.12
N CYS A 367 7.56 4.20 -6.52
CA CYS A 367 7.24 3.96 -7.94
C CYS A 367 7.38 5.23 -8.81
N GLY A 368 7.04 6.39 -8.26
CA GLY A 368 7.22 7.69 -8.91
C GLY A 368 8.69 8.04 -9.11
N PHE A 369 9.53 7.81 -8.08
CA PHE A 369 10.98 7.93 -8.22
C PHE A 369 11.54 6.97 -9.26
N LEU A 370 11.14 5.70 -9.25
CA LEU A 370 11.57 4.73 -10.27
C LEU A 370 11.20 5.20 -11.69
N SER A 371 10.00 5.74 -11.87
CA SER A 371 9.55 6.29 -13.16
C SER A 371 10.35 7.54 -13.57
N LEU A 372 10.69 8.42 -12.62
CA LEU A 372 11.58 9.56 -12.88
C LEU A 372 13.01 9.12 -13.19
N THR A 373 13.52 8.06 -12.56
CA THR A 373 14.83 7.51 -12.92
C THR A 373 14.83 6.95 -14.34
N ALA A 374 13.73 6.33 -14.78
CA ALA A 374 13.57 5.89 -16.16
C ALA A 374 13.58 7.09 -17.13
N ALA A 375 12.86 8.17 -16.81
CA ALA A 375 12.90 9.42 -17.58
C ALA A 375 14.32 10.03 -17.63
N PHE A 376 15.03 10.03 -16.50
CA PHE A 376 16.40 10.52 -16.41
C PHE A 376 17.36 9.72 -17.28
N VAL A 377 17.27 8.39 -17.24
CA VAL A 377 18.07 7.49 -18.10
C VAL A 377 17.82 7.80 -19.57
N LEU A 378 16.57 8.04 -19.97
CA LEU A 378 16.23 8.44 -21.33
C LEU A 378 16.82 9.80 -21.71
N VAL A 379 16.78 10.80 -20.82
CA VAL A 379 17.41 12.11 -21.06
C VAL A 379 18.92 11.98 -21.27
N VAL A 380 19.59 11.17 -20.44
CA VAL A 380 21.04 10.92 -20.55
C VAL A 380 21.37 10.21 -21.87
N ALA A 381 20.55 9.23 -22.27
CA ALA A 381 20.70 8.54 -23.54
C ALA A 381 20.44 9.47 -24.75
N TRP A 382 19.55 10.46 -24.60
CA TRP A 382 19.24 11.43 -25.65
C TRP A 382 20.33 12.51 -25.82
N LEU A 383 20.96 12.99 -24.73
CA LEU A 383 22.06 13.97 -24.76
C LEU A 383 23.31 13.49 -24.01
N PRO A 384 24.08 12.53 -24.55
CA PRO A 384 25.26 11.99 -23.87
C PRO A 384 26.34 13.06 -23.59
N ALA A 385 26.42 14.10 -24.42
CA ALA A 385 27.39 15.20 -24.27
C ALA A 385 27.13 16.11 -23.04
N HIS A 386 25.91 16.09 -22.46
CA HIS A 386 25.52 16.94 -21.34
C HIS A 386 25.34 16.16 -20.03
N GLY A 387 25.86 14.93 -19.94
CA GLY A 387 25.67 14.03 -18.81
C GLY A 387 26.09 14.59 -17.44
N SER A 388 27.08 15.50 -17.41
CA SER A 388 27.51 16.16 -16.17
C SER A 388 26.45 17.11 -15.60
N TRP A 389 25.78 17.87 -16.47
CA TRP A 389 24.72 18.81 -16.07
C TRP A 389 23.44 18.08 -15.66
N THR A 390 23.08 17.01 -16.37
CA THR A 390 21.90 16.20 -16.00
C THR A 390 22.11 15.52 -14.66
N GLY A 391 23.32 15.00 -14.37
CA GLY A 391 23.68 14.46 -13.07
C GLY A 391 23.55 15.48 -11.93
N ILE A 392 23.99 16.73 -12.14
CA ILE A 392 23.85 17.81 -11.15
C ILE A 392 22.36 18.12 -10.90
N LEU A 393 21.54 18.19 -11.95
CA LEU A 393 20.10 18.41 -11.81
C LEU A 393 19.40 17.26 -11.07
N ALA A 394 19.79 16.01 -11.33
CA ALA A 394 19.25 14.84 -10.64
C ALA A 394 19.60 14.85 -9.14
N VAL A 395 20.85 15.19 -8.80
CA VAL A 395 21.28 15.33 -7.40
C VAL A 395 20.54 16.49 -6.73
N GLY A 396 20.40 17.63 -7.41
CA GLY A 396 19.66 18.78 -6.90
C GLY A 396 18.18 18.47 -6.64
N ALA A 397 17.53 17.75 -7.55
CA ALA A 397 16.16 17.29 -7.39
C ALA A 397 16.04 16.28 -6.22
N GLY A 398 16.98 15.35 -6.09
CA GLY A 398 17.03 14.40 -4.97
C GLY A 398 17.16 15.09 -3.61
N ILE A 399 18.05 16.08 -3.52
CA ILE A 399 18.23 16.90 -2.30
C ILE A 399 16.96 17.70 -2.00
N ALA A 400 16.32 18.30 -3.00
CA ALA A 400 15.09 19.08 -2.81
C ALA A 400 13.92 18.24 -2.28
N VAL A 401 13.83 16.95 -2.65
CA VAL A 401 12.78 16.05 -2.13
C VAL A 401 13.08 15.58 -0.70
N VAL A 402 14.35 15.41 -0.34
CA VAL A 402 14.75 15.07 1.04
C VAL A 402 14.65 16.29 1.96
N TRP A 403 14.79 17.50 1.40
CA TRP A 403 14.69 18.71 2.20
C TRP A 403 13.28 18.84 2.79
N PRO A 404 13.15 18.91 4.13
CA PRO A 404 11.86 19.06 4.79
C PRO A 404 11.42 20.51 4.64
N VAL A 405 11.16 20.97 3.41
CA VAL A 405 10.52 22.27 3.21
C VAL A 405 9.06 22.05 3.56
N THR A 406 8.71 22.29 4.83
CA THR A 406 7.33 22.46 5.27
C THR A 406 6.79 23.77 4.68
N ILE A 407 6.66 23.83 3.34
CA ILE A 407 6.04 24.96 2.66
C ILE A 407 4.54 24.85 2.95
N GLN A 408 4.11 25.35 4.10
CA GLN A 408 2.70 25.55 4.45
C GLN A 408 2.12 26.76 3.71
N SER A 409 2.53 26.98 2.45
CA SER A 409 1.95 28.04 1.63
C SER A 409 0.79 27.48 0.82
N PRO A 410 -0.40 28.11 0.88
CA PRO A 410 -1.56 27.67 0.10
C PRO A 410 -1.30 27.77 -1.41
N VAL A 411 -0.38 28.63 -1.83
CA VAL A 411 0.03 28.78 -3.24
C VAL A 411 0.84 27.56 -3.70
N ALA A 412 1.80 27.08 -2.92
CA ALA A 412 2.56 25.87 -3.27
C ALA A 412 1.68 24.61 -3.31
N ALA A 413 0.67 24.53 -2.43
CA ALA A 413 -0.33 23.47 -2.50
C ALA A 413 -1.12 23.53 -3.83
N ARG A 414 -1.65 24.70 -4.19
CA ARG A 414 -2.39 24.89 -5.45
C ARG A 414 -1.55 24.63 -6.70
N LEU A 415 -0.28 25.05 -6.71
CA LEU A 415 0.63 24.77 -7.82
C LEU A 415 0.90 23.26 -7.95
N ALA A 416 1.06 22.56 -6.83
CA ALA A 416 1.22 21.11 -6.85
C ALA A 416 -0.03 20.40 -7.36
N ASP A 417 -1.24 20.84 -6.96
CA ASP A 417 -2.49 20.29 -7.47
C ASP A 417 -2.61 20.50 -8.98
N ALA A 418 -2.28 21.72 -9.46
CA ALA A 418 -2.27 22.02 -10.89
C ALA A 418 -1.28 21.15 -11.67
N LEU A 419 -0.08 20.92 -11.12
CA LEU A 419 0.92 20.02 -11.71
C LEU A 419 0.46 18.55 -11.69
N GLU A 420 -0.26 18.10 -10.66
CA GLU A 420 -0.83 16.75 -10.60
C GLU A 420 -1.85 16.58 -11.74
N TYR A 421 -2.79 17.53 -11.87
CA TYR A 421 -3.79 17.48 -12.94
C TYR A 421 -3.16 17.56 -14.33
N ALA A 422 -2.17 18.43 -14.54
CA ALA A 422 -1.44 18.53 -15.80
C ALA A 422 -0.71 17.22 -16.13
N ALA A 423 -0.04 16.59 -15.16
CA ALA A 423 0.63 15.32 -15.34
C ALA A 423 -0.36 14.21 -15.69
N LEU A 424 -1.44 14.05 -14.92
CA LEU A 424 -2.47 13.04 -15.16
C LEU A 424 -3.16 13.19 -16.52
N THR A 425 -3.48 14.43 -16.90
CA THR A 425 -4.10 14.71 -18.21
C THR A 425 -3.13 14.51 -19.37
N ALA A 426 -1.82 14.65 -19.16
CA ALA A 426 -0.80 14.38 -20.18
C ALA A 426 -0.53 12.88 -20.40
N VAL A 427 -0.71 12.01 -19.40
CA VAL A 427 -0.43 10.56 -19.52
C VAL A 427 -1.24 9.92 -20.65
N VAL A 428 -2.54 10.20 -20.75
CA VAL A 428 -3.44 9.61 -21.75
C VAL A 428 -3.03 9.96 -23.19
N PRO A 429 -2.92 11.24 -23.59
CA PRO A 429 -2.56 11.59 -24.96
C PRO A 429 -1.14 11.12 -25.31
N LEU A 430 -0.19 11.18 -24.38
CA LEU A 430 1.17 10.67 -24.62
C LEU A 430 1.17 9.13 -24.81
N ALA A 431 0.38 8.39 -24.03
CA ALA A 431 0.21 6.95 -24.24
C ALA A 431 -0.42 6.63 -25.61
N CYS A 432 -1.46 7.38 -26.00
CA CYS A 432 -2.09 7.23 -27.31
C CYS A 432 -1.11 7.54 -28.45
N TRP A 433 -0.23 8.53 -28.27
CA TRP A 433 0.82 8.84 -29.23
C TRP A 433 1.81 7.70 -29.36
N LEU A 434 2.34 7.21 -28.23
CA LEU A 434 3.29 6.09 -28.23
C LEU A 434 2.68 4.80 -28.79
N ALA A 435 1.36 4.63 -28.66
CA ALA A 435 0.61 3.54 -29.27
C ALA A 435 0.38 3.70 -30.78
N GLY A 436 0.80 4.81 -31.40
CA GLY A 436 0.62 5.07 -32.84
C GLY A 436 -0.80 5.44 -33.25
N ALA A 437 -1.68 5.79 -32.30
CA ALA A 437 -3.08 6.10 -32.60
C ALA A 437 -3.23 7.35 -33.49
N PHE A 438 -2.38 8.36 -33.30
CA PHE A 438 -2.39 9.58 -34.13
C PHE A 438 -1.91 9.31 -35.56
N ASP A 439 -0.95 8.41 -35.75
CA ASP A 439 -0.48 8.03 -37.08
C ASP A 439 -1.57 7.28 -37.86
N LEU A 440 -2.28 6.36 -37.20
CA LEU A 440 -3.42 5.66 -37.79
C LEU A 440 -4.53 6.62 -38.26
N ILE A 441 -4.87 7.62 -37.45
CA ILE A 441 -5.88 8.62 -37.81
C ILE A 441 -5.40 9.49 -38.98
N ARG A 442 -4.12 9.88 -38.97
CA ARG A 442 -3.51 10.66 -40.07
C ARG A 442 -3.55 9.90 -41.38
N ASP A 443 -3.24 8.61 -41.38
CA ASP A 443 -3.24 7.77 -42.58
C ASP A 443 -4.66 7.49 -43.11
N LEU A 444 -5.65 7.44 -42.22
CA LEU A 444 -7.07 7.32 -42.60
C LEU A 444 -7.64 8.62 -43.17
N GLY A 445 -7.14 9.79 -42.74
CA GLY A 445 -7.59 11.09 -43.24
C GLY A 445 -6.96 11.52 -44.57
N LEU A 446 -5.92 10.82 -45.03
CA LEU A 446 -5.25 11.04 -46.33
C LEU A 446 -5.70 10.05 -47.42
N ARG A 447 -6.62 9.14 -47.09
CA ARG A 447 -7.36 8.29 -48.04
C ARG A 447 -8.78 8.82 -48.20
#